data_AF-A0A2M7MTM8-F1
#
_entry.id   AF-A0A2M7MTM8-F1
#
_cell.length_a   1.000
_cell.length_b   1.000
_cell.length_c   1.000
_cell.angle_alpha   90.00
_cell.angle_beta   90.00
_cell.angle_gamma   90.00
#
_symmetry.space_group_name_H-M   'P 1'
#
loop_
_entity.id
_entity.type
_entity.pdbx_description
1 polymer ?
#
loop_
_entity_poly.entity_id
_entity_poly.type
_entity_poly.pdbx_seq_one_letter_code
_entity_poly.pdbx_strand_id
1 'polypeptide(L)'
;MVSTRILATLWAASAYLQKSALAPRAAWLRFAPCDRAPSGSNVARLLQVSTRSLLAGWLLLAPSVLAVELPGLAHAEIYRAGIDPARYWASEKMDGVRAVWDGEQLRFRSGRPVAAPAWFTQGFPARTLDGELWIGRGQFERLSGIVRKETPDDGEWHQVRYLLFELPGAEGSFSERVTAMRQIVAEAGLPQLQAIEQIRIADRQALRRKFDAVVKGGGEGLMLHRADALYRAGRSDDLLKLKPWDDAEAVVVAHLSGSGKYAGRLGALLVELPNGQRLRIGSGFSDAQRDHPPAVGTTITYRYRGQTAKGLPRFATFLRVREAF
;
A
#
# COMPACT_ATOMS: atom_id res chain seq x y z
N MET A 1 -20.79 17.25 -59.25
CA MET A 1 -21.80 16.71 -60.18
C MET A 1 -22.61 15.66 -59.44
N VAL A 2 -23.92 15.74 -59.66
CA VAL A 2 -25.02 15.02 -59.01
C VAL A 2 -25.00 13.53 -59.37
N SER A 3 -25.32 12.63 -58.42
CA SER A 3 -26.54 11.76 -58.49
C SER A 3 -26.53 10.67 -57.38
N THR A 4 -27.36 10.76 -56.33
CA THR A 4 -28.72 10.13 -56.16
C THR A 4 -28.62 8.63 -55.79
N ARG A 5 -28.79 8.24 -54.51
CA ARG A 5 -30.01 7.64 -53.85
C ARG A 5 -30.25 6.17 -54.29
N ILE A 6 -30.63 5.17 -53.46
CA ILE A 6 -31.76 5.06 -52.51
C ILE A 6 -31.74 3.64 -51.86
N LEU A 7 -32.13 3.55 -50.57
CA LEU A 7 -32.98 2.57 -49.82
C LEU A 7 -33.04 1.08 -50.24
N ALA A 8 -33.33 0.07 -49.40
CA ALA A 8 -33.51 -0.11 -47.95
C ALA A 8 -33.90 -1.61 -47.71
N THR A 9 -33.80 -2.07 -46.44
CA THR A 9 -34.71 -3.03 -45.75
C THR A 9 -34.76 -4.50 -46.25
N LEU A 10 -34.99 -5.58 -45.49
CA LEU A 10 -35.63 -5.90 -44.20
C LEU A 10 -35.35 -7.40 -43.87
N TRP A 11 -35.32 -7.78 -42.56
CA TRP A 11 -35.83 -9.04 -41.93
C TRP A 11 -35.32 -10.43 -42.41
N ALA A 12 -35.33 -11.54 -41.68
CA ALA A 12 -35.61 -11.96 -40.30
C ALA A 12 -35.09 -13.43 -40.17
N ALA A 13 -34.46 -13.78 -39.04
CA ALA A 13 -34.88 -14.78 -38.05
C ALA A 13 -35.08 -16.26 -38.46
N SER A 14 -34.35 -17.11 -37.72
CA SER A 14 -34.79 -18.34 -37.03
C SER A 14 -34.62 -19.73 -37.69
N ALA A 15 -33.90 -20.57 -36.92
CA ALA A 15 -34.29 -21.90 -36.45
C ALA A 15 -33.76 -23.18 -37.14
N TYR A 16 -33.23 -24.04 -36.23
CA TYR A 16 -33.47 -25.49 -36.10
C TYR A 16 -32.56 -26.53 -36.81
N LEU A 17 -31.65 -27.07 -35.98
CA LEU A 17 -31.53 -28.48 -35.52
C LEU A 17 -31.00 -29.62 -36.42
N GLN A 18 -29.99 -30.28 -35.81
CA GLN A 18 -29.78 -31.74 -35.67
C GLN A 18 -29.11 -32.53 -36.82
N LYS A 19 -27.97 -33.18 -36.51
CA LYS A 19 -27.86 -34.65 -36.46
C LYS A 19 -26.46 -35.17 -36.02
N SER A 20 -26.51 -36.12 -35.08
CA SER A 20 -25.74 -37.39 -35.00
C SER A 20 -24.21 -37.34 -34.83
N ALA A 21 -23.64 -37.66 -33.66
CA ALA A 21 -23.45 -38.99 -33.05
C ALA A 21 -22.16 -39.71 -33.51
N LEU A 22 -21.24 -39.95 -32.57
CA LEU A 22 -20.59 -41.24 -32.26
C LEU A 22 -19.47 -41.03 -31.21
N ALA A 23 -19.73 -41.46 -29.98
CA ALA A 23 -18.72 -41.91 -29.03
C ALA A 23 -18.61 -43.45 -29.16
N PRO A 24 -17.58 -44.16 -28.63
CA PRO A 24 -17.40 -44.35 -27.17
C PRO A 24 -15.90 -44.55 -26.77
N ARG A 25 -15.42 -44.88 -25.55
CA ARG A 25 -15.96 -45.55 -24.34
C ARG A 25 -14.91 -45.53 -23.20
N ALA A 26 -15.37 -45.94 -22.01
CA ALA A 26 -14.66 -46.47 -20.81
C ALA A 26 -14.44 -45.46 -19.66
N ALA A 27 -14.71 -45.76 -18.39
CA ALA A 27 -15.33 -46.89 -17.70
C ALA A 27 -15.62 -46.47 -16.25
N TRP A 28 -16.75 -46.90 -15.66
CA TRP A 28 -16.93 -47.01 -14.20
C TRP A 28 -17.92 -48.14 -13.91
N LEU A 29 -17.49 -49.12 -13.12
CA LEU A 29 -18.33 -50.19 -12.57
C LEU A 29 -18.79 -49.78 -11.16
N ARG A 30 -20.09 -49.84 -10.92
CA ARG A 30 -20.72 -49.99 -9.59
C ARG A 30 -21.59 -51.23 -9.64
N PHE A 31 -21.58 -52.03 -8.59
CA PHE A 31 -22.76 -52.78 -8.15
C PHE A 31 -22.75 -52.91 -6.61
N ALA A 32 -23.92 -52.69 -6.03
CA ALA A 32 -24.30 -52.89 -4.63
C ALA A 32 -25.24 -54.13 -4.56
N PRO A 33 -26.02 -54.38 -3.49
CA PRO A 33 -25.65 -54.81 -2.12
C PRO A 33 -26.45 -56.09 -1.68
N CYS A 34 -26.37 -56.40 -0.37
CA CYS A 34 -27.33 -57.14 0.49
C CYS A 34 -27.12 -58.65 0.74
N ASP A 35 -26.88 -59.07 2.00
CA ASP A 35 -27.84 -59.83 2.84
C ASP A 35 -27.29 -60.30 4.23
N ARG A 36 -28.17 -60.15 5.25
CA ARG A 36 -28.50 -60.94 6.48
C ARG A 36 -27.46 -61.61 7.44
N ALA A 37 -27.54 -61.18 8.73
CA ALA A 37 -27.80 -61.91 10.01
C ALA A 37 -26.88 -63.08 10.49
N PRO A 38 -27.00 -63.69 11.72
CA PRO A 38 -27.58 -63.31 13.03
C PRO A 38 -26.65 -63.63 14.28
N SER A 39 -27.15 -63.39 15.50
CA SER A 39 -26.93 -64.11 16.81
C SER A 39 -26.83 -63.10 17.97
N GLY A 40 -27.29 -63.31 19.20
CA GLY A 40 -27.83 -64.46 19.91
C GLY A 40 -27.38 -64.38 21.39
N SER A 41 -28.31 -64.30 22.34
CA SER A 41 -28.15 -64.47 23.82
C SER A 41 -27.34 -63.38 24.57
N ASN A 42 -27.51 -63.04 25.86
CA ASN A 42 -28.16 -63.69 26.99
C ASN A 42 -28.63 -62.64 28.02
N VAL A 43 -29.64 -63.03 28.79
CA VAL A 43 -30.29 -62.30 29.90
C VAL A 43 -29.43 -62.38 31.17
N ALA A 44 -29.19 -61.26 31.87
CA ALA A 44 -29.21 -61.14 33.34
C ALA A 44 -28.59 -59.83 33.86
N ARG A 45 -29.12 -59.38 35.00
CA ARG A 45 -28.60 -58.42 36.00
C ARG A 45 -29.08 -56.97 35.92
N LEU A 46 -30.13 -56.73 36.72
CA LEU A 46 -30.14 -55.76 37.82
C LEU A 46 -28.73 -55.33 38.26
N LEU A 47 -28.48 -54.03 38.27
CA LEU A 47 -28.00 -53.26 39.42
C LEU A 47 -27.85 -51.79 38.99
N GLN A 48 -28.65 -50.92 39.59
CA GLN A 48 -28.44 -49.47 39.58
C GLN A 48 -27.08 -49.17 40.21
N VAL A 49 -26.16 -48.60 39.45
CA VAL A 49 -25.04 -47.84 40.00
C VAL A 49 -24.89 -46.57 39.17
N SER A 50 -25.12 -45.45 39.85
CA SER A 50 -24.89 -44.09 39.38
C SER A 50 -23.45 -43.94 38.88
N THR A 51 -23.27 -43.70 37.58
CA THR A 51 -21.99 -43.31 36.99
C THR A 51 -22.07 -41.87 36.54
N ARG A 52 -21.45 -40.99 37.34
CA ARG A 52 -21.10 -39.62 36.95
C ARG A 52 -20.20 -39.71 35.71
N SER A 53 -20.67 -39.20 34.58
CA SER A 53 -19.88 -39.10 33.36
C SER A 53 -18.70 -38.13 33.60
N LEU A 54 -17.49 -38.68 33.64
CA LEU A 54 -16.24 -37.95 33.48
C LEU A 54 -16.09 -37.59 31.99
N LEU A 55 -16.48 -36.38 31.61
CA LEU A 55 -16.05 -35.76 30.36
C LEU A 55 -14.57 -35.37 30.51
N ALA A 56 -13.68 -36.29 30.12
CA ALA A 56 -12.26 -36.02 30.03
C ALA A 56 -12.01 -35.02 28.89
N GLY A 57 -11.54 -33.84 29.27
CA GLY A 57 -11.26 -32.73 28.37
C GLY A 57 -10.10 -33.04 27.43
N TRP A 58 -10.37 -32.92 26.14
CA TRP A 58 -9.36 -32.63 25.13
C TRP A 58 -9.41 -31.12 24.88
N LEU A 59 -8.72 -30.37 25.73
CA LEU A 59 -8.48 -28.95 25.48
C LEU A 59 -7.40 -28.87 24.40
N LEU A 60 -7.81 -28.67 23.16
CA LEU A 60 -6.92 -28.26 22.07
C LEU A 60 -6.27 -26.94 22.49
N LEU A 61 -5.02 -26.99 22.97
CA LEU A 61 -4.15 -25.82 23.02
C LEU A 61 -3.86 -25.43 21.57
N ALA A 62 -4.75 -24.60 21.00
CA ALA A 62 -4.39 -23.83 19.83
C ALA A 62 -3.17 -22.99 20.21
N PRO A 63 -2.05 -23.04 19.44
CA PRO A 63 -0.97 -22.10 19.66
C PRO A 63 -1.55 -20.71 19.48
N SER A 64 -1.57 -19.94 20.57
CA SER A 64 -1.81 -18.51 20.51
C SER A 64 -0.72 -17.93 19.64
N VAL A 65 -1.03 -17.64 18.37
CA VAL A 65 -0.20 -16.77 17.56
C VAL A 65 -0.21 -15.44 18.28
N LEU A 66 0.83 -15.15 19.06
CA LEU A 66 1.06 -13.84 19.62
C LEU A 66 1.15 -12.90 18.41
N ALA A 67 0.12 -12.10 18.20
CA ALA A 67 0.21 -11.01 17.25
C ALA A 67 1.32 -10.09 17.77
N VAL A 68 2.46 -10.08 17.08
CA VAL A 68 3.52 -9.10 17.33
C VAL A 68 2.89 -7.73 17.12
N GLU A 69 2.67 -7.02 18.23
CA GLU A 69 2.17 -5.67 18.19
C GLU A 69 3.28 -4.81 17.57
N LEU A 70 3.02 -4.30 16.36
CA LEU A 70 4.00 -3.46 15.68
C LEU A 70 4.32 -2.28 16.59
N PRO A 71 5.61 -2.01 16.90
CA PRO A 71 5.96 -0.87 17.71
C PRO A 71 5.39 0.40 17.08
N GLY A 72 4.85 1.29 17.91
CA GLY A 72 4.25 2.53 17.44
C GLY A 72 5.21 3.28 16.50
N LEU A 73 4.73 3.62 15.31
CA LEU A 73 5.56 4.15 14.23
C LEU A 73 5.76 5.66 14.36
N ALA A 74 6.98 6.14 14.12
CA ALA A 74 7.27 7.56 14.06
C ALA A 74 6.53 8.22 12.88
N HIS A 75 6.04 9.44 13.09
CA HIS A 75 5.31 10.25 12.12
C HIS A 75 5.91 11.64 12.00
N ALA A 76 6.13 12.07 10.76
CA ALA A 76 6.79 13.34 10.49
C ALA A 76 5.83 14.54 10.58
N GLU A 77 6.30 15.60 11.24
CA GLU A 77 5.68 16.93 11.23
C GLU A 77 6.14 17.78 10.03
N ILE A 78 5.41 18.86 9.72
CA ILE A 78 5.79 19.77 8.62
C ILE A 78 6.92 20.69 9.08
N TYR A 79 8.00 20.78 8.29
CA TYR A 79 9.09 21.72 8.55
C TYR A 79 8.58 23.18 8.53
N ARG A 80 8.97 23.98 9.54
CA ARG A 80 8.63 25.39 9.65
C ARG A 80 9.88 26.28 9.63
N ALA A 81 9.74 27.47 9.05
CA ALA A 81 10.80 28.48 9.09
C ALA A 81 11.08 28.87 10.56
N GLY A 82 12.31 28.66 11.02
CA GLY A 82 12.66 28.83 12.44
C GLY A 82 13.59 27.72 12.95
N ILE A 83 13.47 26.52 12.38
CA ILE A 83 14.25 25.36 12.78
C ILE A 83 15.70 25.49 12.27
N ASP A 84 16.65 25.20 13.16
CA ASP A 84 18.07 25.11 12.83
C ASP A 84 18.37 23.74 12.18
N PRO A 85 18.68 23.68 10.87
CA PRO A 85 18.95 22.43 10.19
C PRO A 85 20.25 21.76 10.64
N ALA A 86 21.18 22.48 11.27
CA ALA A 86 22.41 21.91 11.80
C ALA A 86 22.17 20.85 12.88
N ARG A 87 20.99 20.85 13.51
CA ARG A 87 20.59 19.83 14.49
C ARG A 87 20.08 18.54 13.86
N TYR A 88 19.89 18.48 12.55
CA TYR A 88 19.22 17.38 11.86
C TYR A 88 20.14 16.66 10.88
N TRP A 89 19.89 15.37 10.71
CA TRP A 89 20.24 14.65 9.49
C TRP A 89 19.16 14.92 8.45
N ALA A 90 19.55 15.07 7.19
CA ALA A 90 18.64 15.19 6.07
C ALA A 90 18.78 13.99 5.13
N SER A 91 17.66 13.53 4.61
CA SER A 91 17.54 12.47 3.61
C SER A 91 16.54 12.88 2.54
N GLU A 92 16.64 12.30 1.34
CA GLU A 92 15.56 12.43 0.35
C GLU A 92 14.28 11.78 0.89
N LYS A 93 13.15 12.46 0.74
CA LYS A 93 11.85 11.87 0.99
C LYS A 93 11.49 10.97 -0.18
N MET A 94 11.41 9.67 0.09
CA MET A 94 11.01 8.67 -0.91
C MET A 94 9.49 8.66 -1.05
N ASP A 95 9.00 8.70 -2.30
CA ASP A 95 7.58 8.48 -2.65
C ASP A 95 7.40 7.00 -2.98
N GLY A 96 7.45 6.16 -1.95
CA GLY A 96 7.33 4.72 -2.05
C GLY A 96 6.15 4.20 -1.23
N VAL A 97 6.27 2.96 -0.75
CA VAL A 97 5.31 2.37 0.18
C VAL A 97 6.05 1.98 1.46
N ARG A 98 5.75 2.67 2.57
CA ARG A 98 6.31 2.35 3.88
C ARG A 98 5.99 0.91 4.28
N ALA A 99 7.04 0.17 4.65
CA ALA A 99 6.94 -1.17 5.17
C ALA A 99 7.82 -1.35 6.40
N VAL A 100 7.34 -2.15 7.35
CA VAL A 100 8.05 -2.52 8.57
C VAL A 100 8.41 -3.98 8.45
N TRP A 101 9.69 -4.31 8.54
CA TRP A 101 10.13 -5.67 8.77
C TRP A 101 10.05 -5.93 10.27
N ASP A 102 9.27 -6.92 10.70
CA ASP A 102 9.06 -7.24 12.12
C ASP A 102 10.10 -8.24 12.69
N GLY A 103 11.07 -8.66 11.87
CA GLY A 103 12.00 -9.74 12.18
C GLY A 103 11.72 -11.03 11.40
N GLU A 104 10.52 -11.17 10.83
CA GLU A 104 10.07 -12.37 10.13
C GLU A 104 9.39 -12.07 8.78
N GLN A 105 8.59 -11.01 8.71
CA GLN A 105 7.86 -10.61 7.52
C GLN A 105 7.74 -9.09 7.37
N LEU A 106 7.61 -8.64 6.13
CA LEU A 106 7.27 -7.25 5.83
C LEU A 106 5.78 -7.00 6.10
N ARG A 107 5.48 -5.86 6.70
CA ARG A 107 4.13 -5.39 6.97
C ARG A 107 3.95 -3.97 6.46
N PHE A 108 2.80 -3.69 5.86
CA PHE A 108 2.39 -2.32 5.58
C PHE A 108 2.22 -1.54 6.89
N ARG A 109 2.12 -0.22 6.76
CA ARG A 109 1.78 0.66 7.89
C ARG A 109 0.50 0.25 8.63
N SER A 110 -0.46 -0.37 7.94
CA SER A 110 -1.71 -0.91 8.53
C SER A 110 -1.50 -2.16 9.39
N GLY A 111 -0.31 -2.77 9.36
CA GLY A 111 -0.02 -4.06 9.98
C GLY A 111 -0.31 -5.27 9.10
N ARG A 112 -0.95 -5.07 7.95
CA ARG A 112 -1.20 -6.13 6.96
C ARG A 112 0.12 -6.65 6.39
N PRO A 113 0.22 -7.97 6.13
CA PRO A 113 1.42 -8.53 5.51
C PRO A 113 1.62 -7.98 4.10
N VAL A 114 2.89 -7.76 3.73
CA VAL A 114 3.30 -7.57 2.34
C VAL A 114 3.69 -8.94 1.81
N ALA A 115 3.06 -9.38 0.71
CA ALA A 115 3.39 -10.64 0.06
C ALA A 115 4.70 -10.51 -0.74
N ALA A 116 5.84 -10.36 -0.05
CA ALA A 116 7.15 -10.34 -0.68
C ALA A 116 7.61 -11.78 -1.02
N PRO A 117 8.30 -12.01 -2.16
CA PRO A 117 8.95 -13.28 -2.42
C PRO A 117 9.91 -13.67 -1.30
N ALA A 118 10.03 -14.96 -1.00
CA ALA A 118 10.90 -15.44 0.07
C ALA A 118 12.38 -15.01 -0.11
N TRP A 119 12.86 -14.99 -1.36
CA TRP A 119 14.22 -14.55 -1.67
C TRP A 119 14.46 -13.06 -1.35
N PHE A 120 13.41 -12.24 -1.35
CA PHE A 120 13.53 -10.79 -1.14
C PHE A 120 13.97 -10.47 0.29
N THR A 121 13.37 -11.14 1.27
CA THR A 121 13.65 -10.95 2.70
C THR A 121 14.66 -11.96 3.25
N GLN A 122 15.08 -12.94 2.45
CA GLN A 122 16.10 -13.90 2.85
C GLN A 122 17.39 -13.19 3.25
N GLY A 123 17.87 -13.45 4.47
CA GLY A 123 19.07 -12.82 5.04
C GLY A 123 18.81 -11.47 5.73
N PHE A 124 17.56 -11.01 5.82
CA PHE A 124 17.24 -9.85 6.66
C PHE A 124 17.47 -10.23 8.14
N PRO A 125 17.97 -9.29 8.97
CA PRO A 125 18.25 -9.58 10.37
C PRO A 125 16.95 -9.81 11.15
N ALA A 126 16.98 -10.67 12.17
CA ALA A 126 15.86 -10.92 13.07
C ALA A 126 15.65 -9.77 14.08
N ARG A 127 15.35 -8.57 13.57
CA ARG A 127 15.05 -7.36 14.34
C ARG A 127 14.12 -6.45 13.56
N THR A 128 13.42 -5.55 14.25
CA THR A 128 12.54 -4.59 13.59
C THR A 128 13.34 -3.57 12.76
N LEU A 129 12.91 -3.37 11.51
CA LEU A 129 13.43 -2.34 10.60
C LEU A 129 12.26 -1.52 10.05
N ASP A 130 12.47 -0.21 9.87
CA ASP A 130 11.49 0.68 9.25
C ASP A 130 12.10 1.33 8.01
N GLY A 131 11.36 1.25 6.92
CA GLY A 131 11.88 1.58 5.61
C GLY A 131 10.79 1.79 4.57
N GLU A 132 11.23 2.17 3.38
CA GLU A 132 10.37 2.42 2.24
C GLU A 132 10.64 1.37 1.16
N LEU A 133 9.61 0.65 0.71
CA LEU A 133 9.69 -0.08 -0.55
C LEU A 133 9.74 0.94 -1.70
N TRP A 134 10.67 0.79 -2.62
CA TRP A 134 10.95 1.81 -3.63
C TRP A 134 11.57 1.25 -4.91
N ILE A 135 11.08 1.70 -6.08
CA ILE A 135 11.62 1.32 -7.41
C ILE A 135 12.21 2.51 -8.19
N GLY A 136 11.89 3.75 -7.82
CA GLY A 136 12.35 4.93 -8.54
C GLY A 136 11.53 6.19 -8.27
N ARG A 137 12.06 7.35 -8.64
CA ARG A 137 11.34 8.63 -8.57
C ARG A 137 10.15 8.63 -9.53
N GLY A 138 9.00 9.10 -9.07
CA GLY A 138 7.78 9.18 -9.87
C GLY A 138 7.19 7.82 -10.28
N GLN A 139 7.59 6.74 -9.60
CA GLN A 139 7.15 5.37 -9.91
C GLN A 139 6.20 4.79 -8.85
N PHE A 140 5.61 5.63 -8.00
CA PHE A 140 4.73 5.20 -6.90
C PHE A 140 3.58 4.30 -7.38
N GLU A 141 2.85 4.70 -8.43
CA GLU A 141 1.69 3.93 -8.91
C GLU A 141 2.09 2.52 -9.35
N ARG A 142 3.22 2.41 -10.06
CA ARG A 142 3.77 1.11 -10.48
C ARG A 142 4.19 0.28 -9.27
N LEU A 143 4.89 0.87 -8.31
CA LEU A 143 5.27 0.20 -7.07
C LEU A 143 4.05 -0.29 -6.30
N SER A 144 3.04 0.56 -6.12
CA SER A 144 1.79 0.24 -5.41
C SER A 144 1.13 -1.00 -6.02
N GLY A 145 1.05 -1.05 -7.36
CA GLY A 145 0.53 -2.20 -8.09
C GLY A 145 1.31 -3.49 -7.82
N ILE A 146 2.63 -3.43 -7.69
CA ILE A 146 3.50 -4.60 -7.43
C ILE A 146 3.29 -5.14 -6.01
N VAL A 147 3.42 -4.26 -5.00
CA VAL A 147 3.48 -4.70 -3.59
C VAL A 147 2.13 -5.16 -3.05
N ARG A 148 1.03 -4.82 -3.73
CA ARG A 148 -0.35 -5.18 -3.33
C ARG A 148 -0.84 -6.50 -3.92
N LYS A 149 -0.09 -7.13 -4.82
CA LYS A 149 -0.48 -8.45 -5.36
C LYS A 149 -0.47 -9.49 -4.25
N GLU A 150 -1.49 -10.33 -4.19
CA GLU A 150 -1.55 -11.45 -3.24
C GLU A 150 -0.50 -12.52 -3.58
N THR A 151 -0.28 -12.76 -4.87
CA THR A 151 0.80 -13.60 -5.38
C THR A 151 1.87 -12.69 -5.97
N PRO A 152 3.07 -12.61 -5.38
CA PRO A 152 4.13 -11.76 -5.93
C PRO A 152 4.65 -12.29 -7.26
N ASP A 153 5.10 -11.36 -8.10
CA ASP A 153 5.81 -11.65 -9.34
C ASP A 153 7.31 -11.37 -9.15
N ASP A 154 8.14 -12.40 -9.25
CA ASP A 154 9.59 -12.27 -9.02
C ASP A 154 10.24 -11.23 -9.95
N GLY A 155 9.81 -11.17 -11.22
CA GLY A 155 10.33 -10.22 -12.21
C GLY A 155 10.10 -8.76 -11.81
N GLU A 156 8.91 -8.45 -11.29
CA GLU A 156 8.58 -7.14 -10.75
C GLU A 156 9.28 -6.83 -9.42
N TRP A 157 9.53 -7.83 -8.58
CA TRP A 157 10.19 -7.62 -7.28
C TRP A 157 11.70 -7.40 -7.41
N HIS A 158 12.35 -7.86 -8.48
CA HIS A 158 13.78 -7.62 -8.72
C HIS A 158 14.17 -6.13 -8.86
N GLN A 159 13.23 -5.25 -9.18
CA GLN A 159 13.46 -3.80 -9.22
C GLN A 159 13.16 -3.11 -7.88
N VAL A 160 12.50 -3.80 -6.93
CA VAL A 160 12.13 -3.26 -5.62
C VAL A 160 13.35 -3.24 -4.72
N ARG A 161 13.52 -2.14 -3.99
CA ARG A 161 14.47 -2.02 -2.88
C ARG A 161 13.71 -1.68 -1.62
N TYR A 162 14.21 -2.14 -0.49
CA TYR A 162 13.79 -1.75 0.84
C TYR A 162 14.82 -0.78 1.42
N LEU A 163 14.43 0.49 1.49
CA LEU A 163 15.28 1.60 1.89
C LEU A 163 15.05 1.95 3.36
N LEU A 164 15.95 1.50 4.24
CA LEU A 164 15.89 1.75 5.67
C LEU A 164 16.06 3.22 6.00
N PHE A 165 15.24 3.71 6.92
CA PHE A 165 15.37 5.06 7.47
C PHE A 165 15.25 5.11 8.99
N GLU A 166 14.80 4.04 9.65
CA GLU A 166 14.78 3.94 11.11
C GLU A 166 14.91 2.48 11.62
N LEU A 167 15.22 2.36 12.91
CA LEU A 167 15.28 1.13 13.69
C LEU A 167 14.34 1.27 14.92
N PRO A 168 13.04 0.96 14.78
CA PRO A 168 12.10 1.02 15.89
C PRO A 168 12.55 0.19 17.09
N GLY A 169 12.48 0.78 18.28
CA GLY A 169 12.89 0.12 19.53
C GLY A 169 14.41 0.01 19.74
N ALA A 170 15.24 0.49 18.81
CA ALA A 170 16.67 0.58 19.06
C ALA A 170 17.01 1.73 20.03
N GLU A 171 17.98 1.47 20.90
CA GLU A 171 18.49 2.47 21.84
C GLU A 171 19.35 3.54 21.14
N GLY A 172 19.68 4.58 21.91
CA GLY A 172 20.55 5.66 21.47
C GLY A 172 19.85 6.74 20.65
N SER A 173 20.65 7.71 20.22
CA SER A 173 20.28 8.81 19.35
C SER A 173 20.06 8.36 17.90
N PHE A 174 19.40 9.19 17.10
CA PHE A 174 19.27 8.90 15.67
C PHE A 174 20.63 8.80 14.98
N SER A 175 21.65 9.56 15.40
CA SER A 175 23.00 9.45 14.80
C SER A 175 23.63 8.07 15.00
N GLU A 176 23.41 7.47 16.17
CA GLU A 176 23.84 6.10 16.46
C GLU A 176 23.01 5.11 15.62
N ARG A 177 21.69 5.31 15.51
CA ARG A 177 20.83 4.47 14.66
C ARG A 177 21.17 4.58 13.16
N VAL A 178 21.59 5.75 12.67
CA VAL A 178 22.12 5.91 11.29
C VAL A 178 23.36 5.06 11.08
N THR A 179 24.26 5.01 12.05
CA THR A 179 25.46 4.17 12.00
C THR A 179 25.09 2.70 12.02
N ALA A 180 24.17 2.29 12.90
CA ALA A 180 23.66 0.93 12.98
C ALA A 180 22.95 0.48 11.69
N MET A 181 22.14 1.33 11.05
CA MET A 181 21.51 1.01 9.76
C MET A 181 22.54 0.73 8.66
N ARG A 182 23.62 1.53 8.62
CA ARG A 182 24.72 1.31 7.65
C ARG A 182 25.43 -0.01 7.91
N GLN A 183 25.67 -0.37 9.17
CA GLN A 183 26.27 -1.64 9.55
C GLN A 183 25.38 -2.82 9.16
N ILE A 184 24.08 -2.77 9.51
CA ILE A 184 23.10 -3.80 9.16
C ILE A 184 23.09 -4.08 7.64
N VAL A 185 23.05 -3.03 6.83
CA VAL A 185 23.05 -3.15 5.37
C VAL A 185 24.37 -3.72 4.85
N ALA A 186 25.49 -3.27 5.40
CA ALA A 186 26.81 -3.76 5.01
C ALA A 186 27.01 -5.25 5.36
N GLU A 187 26.56 -5.67 6.55
CA GLU A 187 26.63 -7.05 7.03
C GLU A 187 25.71 -7.98 6.24
N ALA A 188 24.49 -7.52 5.90
CA ALA A 188 23.57 -8.28 5.08
C ALA A 188 24.12 -8.48 3.66
N GLY A 189 24.77 -7.45 3.08
CA GLY A 189 25.35 -7.53 1.74
C GLY A 189 24.32 -7.76 0.63
N LEU A 190 23.05 -7.44 0.88
CA LEU A 190 21.93 -7.70 -0.02
C LEU A 190 21.64 -6.48 -0.90
N PRO A 191 21.56 -6.60 -2.24
CA PRO A 191 21.31 -5.47 -3.12
C PRO A 191 19.93 -4.82 -2.89
N GLN A 192 18.94 -5.59 -2.46
CA GLN A 192 17.59 -5.13 -2.19
C GLN A 192 17.42 -4.46 -0.81
N LEU A 193 18.36 -4.61 0.12
CA LEU A 193 18.32 -3.97 1.44
C LEU A 193 19.33 -2.83 1.46
N GLN A 194 18.87 -1.59 1.57
CA GLN A 194 19.75 -0.41 1.52
C GLN A 194 19.38 0.56 2.64
N ALA A 195 20.32 1.41 3.07
CA ALA A 195 20.02 2.52 3.97
C ALA A 195 19.87 3.80 3.16
N ILE A 196 18.83 4.59 3.44
CA ILE A 196 18.69 5.92 2.85
C ILE A 196 19.91 6.77 3.25
N GLU A 197 20.49 7.47 2.28
CA GLU A 197 21.58 8.39 2.53
C GLU A 197 21.14 9.49 3.51
N GLN A 198 21.84 9.55 4.65
CA GLN A 198 21.68 10.60 5.65
C GLN A 198 22.89 11.54 5.58
N ILE A 199 22.63 12.83 5.38
CA ILE A 199 23.65 13.88 5.31
C ILE A 199 23.44 14.94 6.40
N ARG A 200 24.54 15.55 6.86
CA ARG A 200 24.48 16.71 7.74
C ARG A 200 24.30 17.98 6.91
N ILE A 201 23.44 18.87 7.35
CA ILE A 201 23.17 20.15 6.68
C ILE A 201 23.63 21.28 7.59
N ALA A 202 24.65 22.03 7.17
CA ALA A 202 25.27 23.06 8.01
C ALA A 202 24.35 24.24 8.31
N ASP A 203 23.55 24.67 7.32
CA ASP A 203 22.72 25.86 7.43
C ASP A 203 21.49 25.80 6.51
N ARG A 204 20.64 26.83 6.60
CA ARG A 204 19.39 26.94 5.83
C ARG A 204 19.64 27.08 4.33
N GLN A 205 20.74 27.71 3.93
CA GLN A 205 21.07 27.88 2.51
C GLN A 205 21.48 26.53 1.90
N ALA A 206 22.27 25.73 2.60
CA ALA A 206 22.62 24.37 2.24
C ALA A 206 21.38 23.47 2.19
N LEU A 207 20.47 23.57 3.18
CA LEU A 207 19.18 22.86 3.16
C LEU A 207 18.41 23.20 1.89
N ARG A 208 18.31 24.49 1.58
CA ARG A 208 17.57 24.96 0.42
C ARG A 208 18.16 24.46 -0.90
N ARG A 209 19.49 24.52 -1.05
CA ARG A 209 20.18 23.98 -2.24
C ARG A 209 19.93 22.48 -2.41
N LYS A 210 20.04 21.68 -1.34
CA LYS A 210 19.77 20.23 -1.39
C LYS A 210 18.32 19.97 -1.76
N PHE A 211 17.38 20.69 -1.15
CA PHE A 211 15.95 20.57 -1.43
C PHE A 211 15.64 20.88 -2.90
N ASP A 212 16.13 22.02 -3.41
CA ASP A 212 15.89 22.43 -4.80
C ASP A 212 16.53 21.43 -5.79
N ALA A 213 17.71 20.88 -5.48
CA ALA A 213 18.36 19.86 -6.29
C ALA A 213 17.56 18.55 -6.34
N VAL A 214 17.05 18.07 -5.20
CA VAL A 214 16.22 16.86 -5.13
C VAL A 214 14.93 17.04 -5.92
N VAL A 215 14.22 18.15 -5.71
CA VAL A 215 12.96 18.44 -6.41
C VAL A 215 13.20 18.60 -7.91
N LYS A 216 14.26 19.29 -8.34
CA LYS A 216 14.64 19.40 -9.76
C LYS A 216 14.95 18.03 -10.38
N GLY A 217 15.51 17.11 -9.61
CA GLY A 217 15.75 15.73 -10.02
C GLY A 217 14.51 14.82 -9.98
N GLY A 218 13.32 15.35 -9.69
CA GLY A 218 12.07 14.59 -9.61
C GLY A 218 11.82 13.89 -8.27
N GLY A 219 12.63 14.17 -7.24
CA GLY A 219 12.41 13.68 -5.88
C GLY A 219 11.28 14.43 -5.19
N GLU A 220 10.68 13.81 -4.16
CA GLU A 220 9.48 14.35 -3.52
C GLU A 220 9.77 15.54 -2.58
N GLY A 221 10.96 15.56 -1.98
CA GLY A 221 11.37 16.53 -0.99
C GLY A 221 12.47 15.99 -0.07
N LEU A 222 12.55 16.52 1.14
CA LEU A 222 13.50 16.06 2.16
C LEU A 222 12.76 15.61 3.43
N MET A 223 13.35 14.64 4.11
CA MET A 223 13.08 14.33 5.51
C MET A 223 14.22 14.91 6.35
N LEU A 224 13.90 15.47 7.51
CA LEU A 224 14.87 15.91 8.50
C LEU A 224 14.64 15.16 9.80
N HIS A 225 15.64 14.46 10.31
CA HIS A 225 15.57 13.74 11.58
C HIS A 225 16.59 14.31 12.57
N ARG A 226 16.15 14.73 13.76
CA ARG A 226 17.02 15.36 14.76
C ARG A 226 18.08 14.36 15.21
N ALA A 227 19.32 14.81 15.23
CA ALA A 227 20.49 13.93 15.36
C ALA A 227 20.61 13.26 16.73
N ASP A 228 20.14 13.92 17.78
CA ASP A 228 20.15 13.47 19.17
C ASP A 228 18.84 12.78 19.60
N ALA A 229 17.87 12.62 18.69
CA ALA A 229 16.55 12.13 19.04
C ALA A 229 16.55 10.64 19.40
N LEU A 230 16.04 10.33 20.58
CA LEU A 230 15.62 8.99 20.94
C LEU A 230 14.39 8.58 20.11
N TYR A 231 14.27 7.29 19.81
CA TYR A 231 13.11 6.78 19.08
C TYR A 231 11.83 7.04 19.88
N ARG A 232 10.83 7.62 19.23
CA ARG A 232 9.50 7.84 19.80
C ARG A 232 8.42 7.55 18.76
N ALA A 233 7.43 6.77 19.18
CA ALA A 233 6.22 6.55 18.40
C ALA A 233 5.41 7.85 18.25
N GLY A 234 4.68 8.00 17.14
CA GLY A 234 3.80 9.13 16.92
C GLY A 234 4.50 10.37 16.36
N ARG A 235 3.85 11.52 16.50
CA ARG A 235 4.30 12.80 15.93
C ARG A 235 5.20 13.53 16.91
N SER A 236 6.30 14.08 16.40
CA SER A 236 7.22 14.93 17.15
C SER A 236 7.98 15.86 16.22
N ASP A 237 8.59 16.90 16.78
CA ASP A 237 9.51 17.78 16.05
C ASP A 237 10.89 17.13 15.80
N ASP A 238 11.05 15.86 16.19
CA ASP A 238 12.25 15.07 15.99
C ASP A 238 12.34 14.59 14.53
N LEU A 239 11.19 14.41 13.86
CA LEU A 239 11.11 13.99 12.47
C LEU A 239 10.24 14.96 11.67
N LEU A 240 10.81 15.58 10.65
CA LEU A 240 10.17 16.62 9.86
C LEU A 240 10.17 16.26 8.37
N LYS A 241 9.13 16.66 7.66
CA LYS A 241 9.04 16.61 6.20
C LYS A 241 9.11 18.02 5.62
N LEU A 242 9.99 18.21 4.66
CA LEU A 242 10.12 19.43 3.87
C LEU A 242 9.71 19.12 2.43
N LYS A 243 8.55 19.62 2.03
CA LYS A 243 7.97 19.39 0.70
C LYS A 243 7.67 20.71 -0.01
N PRO A 244 7.69 20.75 -1.35
CA PRO A 244 7.32 21.95 -2.12
C PRO A 244 5.80 22.22 -2.10
N TRP A 245 5.02 21.17 -1.85
CA TRP A 245 3.57 21.16 -1.84
C TRP A 245 3.09 20.36 -0.62
N ASP A 246 1.98 20.79 -0.04
CA ASP A 246 1.23 20.02 0.95
C ASP A 246 0.27 19.09 0.23
N ASP A 247 0.00 17.93 0.81
CA ASP A 247 -1.00 16.99 0.28
C ASP A 247 -2.16 16.88 1.26
N ALA A 248 -3.35 16.67 0.72
CA ALA A 248 -4.56 16.42 1.49
C ALA A 248 -5.50 15.50 0.70
N GLU A 249 -6.49 14.96 1.40
CA GLU A 249 -7.48 14.07 0.84
C GLU A 249 -8.82 14.77 0.71
N ALA A 250 -9.59 14.39 -0.30
CA ALA A 250 -10.94 14.88 -0.53
C ALA A 250 -11.79 13.81 -1.21
N VAL A 251 -13.12 13.87 -1.03
CA VAL A 251 -14.05 12.95 -1.67
C VAL A 251 -14.57 13.60 -2.95
N VAL A 252 -14.56 12.86 -4.07
CA VAL A 252 -15.15 13.34 -5.33
C VAL A 252 -16.66 13.42 -5.19
N VAL A 253 -17.24 14.60 -5.44
CA VAL A 253 -18.70 14.81 -5.36
C VAL A 253 -19.34 15.08 -6.71
N ALA A 254 -18.58 15.56 -7.70
CA ALA A 254 -19.07 15.70 -9.08
C ALA A 254 -17.93 15.77 -10.10
N HIS A 255 -18.26 15.45 -11.36
CA HIS A 255 -17.41 15.71 -12.53
C HIS A 255 -17.87 16.99 -13.22
N LEU A 256 -16.91 17.83 -13.61
CA LEU A 256 -17.17 19.06 -14.35
C LEU A 256 -16.60 18.91 -15.76
N SER A 257 -17.45 19.09 -16.77
CA SER A 257 -17.07 18.95 -18.18
C SER A 257 -15.95 19.92 -18.58
N GLY A 258 -15.03 19.42 -19.40
CA GLY A 258 -13.95 20.22 -19.96
C GLY A 258 -14.42 21.10 -21.12
N SER A 259 -13.60 22.10 -21.44
CA SER A 259 -13.75 22.97 -22.60
C SER A 259 -12.50 22.89 -23.49
N GLY A 260 -12.58 23.43 -24.71
CA GLY A 260 -11.48 23.42 -25.67
C GLY A 260 -11.01 21.99 -25.97
N LYS A 261 -9.71 21.72 -25.78
CA LYS A 261 -9.12 20.38 -25.98
C LYS A 261 -9.68 19.27 -25.09
N TYR A 262 -10.42 19.61 -24.03
CA TYR A 262 -11.06 18.65 -23.14
C TYR A 262 -12.60 18.64 -23.29
N ALA A 263 -13.15 19.19 -24.37
CA ALA A 263 -14.58 19.08 -24.65
C ALA A 263 -15.02 17.60 -24.73
N GLY A 264 -16.11 17.26 -24.04
CA GLY A 264 -16.61 15.89 -23.92
C GLY A 264 -15.82 14.99 -22.96
N ARG A 265 -14.78 15.52 -22.31
CA ARG A 265 -13.92 14.81 -21.34
C ARG A 265 -13.96 15.52 -19.98
N LEU A 266 -13.34 14.93 -18.95
CA LEU A 266 -13.21 15.58 -17.65
C LEU A 266 -12.42 16.90 -17.78
N GLY A 267 -13.04 17.99 -17.37
CA GLY A 267 -12.37 19.28 -17.14
C GLY A 267 -11.76 19.33 -15.75
N ALA A 268 -12.59 19.11 -14.74
CA ALA A 268 -12.22 19.14 -13.33
C ALA A 268 -13.08 18.23 -12.46
N LEU A 269 -12.54 17.79 -11.33
CA LEU A 269 -13.32 17.21 -10.24
C LEU A 269 -13.80 18.33 -9.32
N LEU A 270 -15.07 18.27 -8.90
CA LEU A 270 -15.52 18.94 -7.69
C LEU A 270 -15.35 17.96 -6.54
N VAL A 271 -14.58 18.36 -5.53
CA VAL A 271 -14.29 17.52 -4.36
C VAL A 271 -14.75 18.21 -3.08
N GLU A 272 -15.10 17.42 -2.09
CA GLU A 272 -15.45 17.85 -0.74
C GLU A 272 -14.33 17.53 0.23
N LEU A 273 -13.86 18.56 0.94
CA LEU A 273 -12.82 18.49 1.96
C LEU A 273 -13.40 17.96 3.28
N PRO A 274 -12.57 17.45 4.21
CA PRO A 274 -13.04 16.97 5.52
C PRO A 274 -13.79 18.01 6.35
N ASN A 275 -13.57 19.30 6.08
CA ASN A 275 -14.26 20.41 6.74
C ASN A 275 -15.57 20.82 6.03
N GLY A 276 -16.06 20.03 5.07
CA GLY A 276 -17.28 20.26 4.30
C GLY A 276 -17.17 21.32 3.19
N GLN A 277 -16.02 21.99 3.06
CA GLN A 277 -15.81 22.95 1.96
C GLN A 277 -15.62 22.20 0.63
N ARG A 278 -16.03 22.83 -0.47
CA ARG A 278 -15.85 22.28 -1.82
C ARG A 278 -14.75 22.99 -2.59
N LEU A 279 -13.97 22.21 -3.33
CA LEU A 279 -12.83 22.65 -4.11
C LEU A 279 -12.91 22.07 -5.52
N ARG A 280 -12.59 22.88 -6.54
CA ARG A 280 -12.42 22.40 -7.91
C ARG A 280 -10.97 22.06 -8.16
N ILE A 281 -10.71 20.88 -8.71
CA ILE A 281 -9.37 20.40 -9.08
C ILE A 281 -9.40 20.08 -10.58
N GLY A 282 -8.74 20.92 -11.40
CA GLY A 282 -8.77 20.84 -12.87
C GLY A 282 -7.48 20.38 -13.53
N SER A 283 -6.42 20.18 -12.77
CA SER A 283 -5.08 19.84 -13.25
C SER A 283 -4.50 18.65 -12.50
N GLY A 284 -3.45 18.04 -13.03
CA GLY A 284 -2.82 16.84 -12.47
C GLY A 284 -3.32 15.51 -13.05
N PHE A 285 -4.36 15.54 -13.90
CA PHE A 285 -4.88 14.35 -14.59
C PHE A 285 -4.09 14.04 -15.87
N SER A 286 -3.79 12.76 -16.08
CA SER A 286 -3.39 12.23 -17.38
C SER A 286 -4.55 12.26 -18.38
N ASP A 287 -4.27 12.10 -19.67
CA ASP A 287 -5.33 11.99 -20.69
C ASP A 287 -6.25 10.80 -20.41
N ALA A 288 -5.70 9.63 -20.09
CA ALA A 288 -6.49 8.45 -19.72
C ALA A 288 -7.40 8.73 -18.49
N GLN A 289 -6.93 9.48 -17.50
CA GLN A 289 -7.75 9.90 -16.36
C GLN A 289 -8.80 10.95 -16.71
N ARG A 290 -8.65 11.67 -17.84
CA ARG A 290 -9.70 12.56 -18.32
C ARG A 290 -10.80 11.84 -19.08
N ASP A 291 -10.46 10.71 -19.72
CA ASP A 291 -11.40 9.81 -20.36
C ASP A 291 -12.13 8.93 -19.34
N HIS A 292 -11.40 8.48 -18.31
CA HIS A 292 -11.90 7.63 -17.24
C HIS A 292 -11.61 8.28 -15.86
N PRO A 293 -12.41 9.30 -15.49
CA PRO A 293 -12.19 10.04 -14.26
C PRO A 293 -12.51 9.23 -13.00
N PRO A 294 -11.85 9.52 -11.85
CA PRO A 294 -12.21 8.93 -10.56
C PRO A 294 -13.69 9.12 -10.27
N ALA A 295 -14.41 8.04 -9.93
CA ALA A 295 -15.86 8.07 -9.74
C ALA A 295 -16.28 8.99 -8.58
N VAL A 296 -17.55 9.44 -8.61
CA VAL A 296 -18.16 10.12 -7.46
C VAL A 296 -18.15 9.17 -6.24
N GLY A 297 -17.80 9.69 -5.08
CA GLY A 297 -17.58 8.93 -3.84
C GLY A 297 -16.14 8.44 -3.65
N THR A 298 -15.31 8.45 -4.70
CA THR A 298 -13.89 8.07 -4.57
C THR A 298 -13.13 9.11 -3.73
N THR A 299 -12.33 8.65 -2.77
CA THR A 299 -11.37 9.51 -2.07
C THR A 299 -10.12 9.67 -2.94
N ILE A 300 -9.68 10.90 -3.14
CA ILE A 300 -8.47 11.22 -3.89
C ILE A 300 -7.48 11.96 -3.00
N THR A 301 -6.20 11.84 -3.32
CA THR A 301 -5.15 12.72 -2.79
C THR A 301 -4.89 13.83 -3.80
N TYR A 302 -4.82 15.06 -3.33
CA TYR A 302 -4.41 16.22 -4.11
C TYR A 302 -3.28 16.95 -3.39
N ARG A 303 -2.44 17.64 -4.16
CA ARG A 303 -1.38 18.51 -3.64
C ARG A 303 -1.71 19.97 -3.86
N TYR A 304 -1.28 20.84 -2.97
CA TYR A 304 -1.59 22.27 -2.96
C TYR A 304 -0.46 23.06 -2.29
N ARG A 305 -0.48 24.39 -2.40
CA ARG A 305 0.53 25.25 -1.75
C ARG A 305 -0.11 26.39 -1.00
N GLY A 306 -0.12 26.25 0.32
CA GLY A 306 -0.74 27.20 1.23
C GLY A 306 -2.26 27.25 1.07
N GLN A 307 -2.89 28.02 1.95
CA GLN A 307 -4.34 28.18 1.99
C GLN A 307 -4.72 29.64 1.72
N THR A 308 -5.94 29.86 1.25
CA THR A 308 -6.56 31.19 1.25
C THR A 308 -6.89 31.62 2.67
N ALA A 309 -7.23 32.89 2.88
CA ALA A 309 -7.69 33.39 4.19
C ALA A 309 -8.92 32.62 4.75
N LYS A 310 -9.68 31.94 3.89
CA LYS A 310 -10.84 31.10 4.24
C LYS A 310 -10.50 29.62 4.43
N GLY A 311 -9.21 29.27 4.51
CA GLY A 311 -8.73 27.89 4.70
C GLY A 311 -8.73 27.02 3.44
N LEU A 312 -9.21 27.52 2.29
CA LEU A 312 -9.24 26.73 1.06
C LEU A 312 -7.82 26.53 0.46
N PRO A 313 -7.44 25.29 0.09
CA PRO A 313 -6.18 25.00 -0.59
C PRO A 313 -5.96 25.81 -1.87
N ARG A 314 -4.76 26.38 -2.05
CA ARG A 314 -4.38 27.10 -3.28
C ARG A 314 -3.57 26.22 -4.23
N PHE A 315 -3.73 26.44 -5.53
CA PHE A 315 -3.00 25.70 -6.57
C PHE A 315 -3.16 24.18 -6.45
N ALA A 316 -4.37 23.73 -6.10
CA ALA A 316 -4.65 22.32 -5.91
C ALA A 316 -4.57 21.57 -7.24
N THR A 317 -3.82 20.48 -7.25
CA THR A 317 -3.64 19.59 -8.41
C THR A 317 -3.88 18.16 -7.96
N PHE A 318 -4.59 17.40 -8.79
CA PHE A 318 -4.81 15.98 -8.56
C PHE A 318 -3.45 15.26 -8.49
N LEU A 319 -3.32 14.36 -7.52
CA LEU A 319 -2.14 13.53 -7.38
C LEU A 319 -2.47 12.08 -7.75
N ARG A 320 -3.39 11.45 -7.01
CA ARG A 320 -3.79 10.05 -7.21
C ARG A 320 -5.13 9.73 -6.54
N VAL A 321 -5.71 8.58 -6.88
CA VAL A 321 -6.80 8.00 -6.09
C VAL A 321 -6.22 7.48 -4.78
N ARG A 322 -6.92 7.69 -3.66
CA ARG A 322 -6.47 7.17 -2.37
C ARG A 322 -6.67 5.67 -2.36
N GLU A 323 -5.59 4.96 -2.07
CA GLU A 323 -5.61 3.51 -1.89
C GLU A 323 -5.44 3.17 -0.41
N ALA A 324 -6.15 2.12 0.05
CA ALA A 324 -5.95 1.59 1.39
C ALA A 324 -4.84 0.52 1.34
N PHE A 325 -3.73 0.81 2.03
CA PHE A 325 -2.65 -0.14 2.33
C PHE A 325 -2.87 -0.71 3.72
#